data_AF-D3S1C6-F1
#
_entry.id   AF-D3S1C6-F1
#
_cell.length_a   1.000
_cell.length_b   1.000
_cell.length_c   1.000
_cell.angle_alpha   90.00
_cell.angle_beta   90.00
_cell.angle_gamma   90.00
#
_symmetry.space_group_name_H-M   'P 1'
#
loop_
_entity.id
_entity.type
_entity.pdbx_description
1 polymer ?
#
loop_
_entity_poly.entity_id
_entity_poly.type
_entity_poly.pdbx_seq_one_letter_code
_entity_poly.pdbx_strand_id
1 'polypeptide(L)'
;MSEIPPAVQNLVAQLQQLQQQLQAVIAQKAQLEAMIREIDDALKEMEKSQSEEVYKAVGSILVKVRKEEAEKELRERKETYEVRIKTLERQEEKLRERVAETQKKLQSMLSPQAG
;
A
#
# COMPACT_ATOMS: atom_id res chain seq x y z
N MET A 1 11.63 32.32 25.32
CA MET A 1 11.40 31.15 24.46
C MET A 1 12.46 31.20 23.38
N SER A 2 13.43 30.29 23.42
CA SER A 2 14.47 30.23 22.39
C SER A 2 13.78 29.90 21.06
N GLU A 3 13.83 30.81 20.09
CA GLU A 3 13.25 30.57 18.77
C GLU A 3 13.90 29.33 18.15
N ILE A 4 13.08 28.39 17.69
CA ILE A 4 13.57 27.20 16.99
C ILE A 4 14.25 27.67 15.70
N PRO A 5 15.51 27.27 15.43
CA PRO A 5 16.21 27.70 14.23
C PRO A 5 15.42 27.39 12.95
N PRO A 6 15.39 28.28 11.93
CA PRO A 6 14.65 28.04 10.69
C PRO A 6 14.99 26.70 10.00
N ALA A 7 16.25 26.27 10.10
CA ALA A 7 16.69 24.97 9.58
C ALA A 7 16.00 23.77 10.27
N VAL A 8 15.76 23.87 11.59
CA VAL A 8 15.05 22.85 12.36
C VAL A 8 13.56 22.86 11.99
N GLN A 9 12.96 24.02 11.80
CA GLN A 9 11.56 24.15 11.35
C GLN A 9 11.35 23.48 9.98
N ASN A 10 12.27 23.72 9.04
CA ASN A 10 12.23 23.10 7.72
C ASN A 10 12.35 21.57 7.78
N LEU A 11 13.23 21.03 8.63
CA LEU A 11 13.37 19.58 8.82
C LEU A 11 12.13 18.95 9.45
N VAL A 12 11.47 19.63 10.39
CA VAL A 12 10.20 19.17 10.97
C VAL A 12 9.12 19.11 9.89
N ALA A 13 8.99 20.15 9.07
CA ALA A 13 8.03 20.17 7.96
C ALA A 13 8.31 19.04 6.95
N GLN A 14 9.58 18.83 6.58
CA GLN A 14 9.98 17.75 5.70
C GLN A 14 9.67 16.36 6.30
N LEU A 15 9.94 16.17 7.59
CA LEU A 15 9.64 14.93 8.30
C LEU A 15 8.12 14.65 8.30
N GLN A 16 7.30 15.66 8.60
CA GLN A 16 5.84 15.53 8.57
C GLN A 16 5.34 15.14 7.17
N GLN A 17 5.87 15.77 6.12
CA GLN A 17 5.53 15.43 4.75
C GLN A 17 5.90 13.97 4.40
N LEU A 18 7.09 13.52 4.78
CA LEU A 18 7.53 12.13 4.57
C LEU A 18 6.64 11.13 5.32
N GLN A 19 6.23 11.45 6.55
CA GLN A 19 5.32 10.63 7.34
C GLN A 19 3.94 10.52 6.69
N GLN A 20 3.38 11.62 6.15
CA GLN A 20 2.11 11.59 5.42
C GLN A 20 2.19 10.74 4.16
N GLN A 21 3.28 10.87 3.39
CA GLN A 21 3.52 10.03 2.21
C GLN A 21 3.62 8.55 2.58
N LEU A 22 4.35 8.22 3.64
CA LEU A 22 4.47 6.85 4.13
C LEU A 22 3.11 6.26 4.55
N GLN A 23 2.29 7.03 5.27
CA GLN A 23 0.94 6.60 5.64
C GLN A 23 0.07 6.32 4.41
N ALA A 24 0.14 7.15 3.38
CA ALA A 24 -0.59 6.93 2.13
C ALA A 24 -0.15 5.64 1.41
N VAL A 25 1.15 5.37 1.34
CA VAL A 25 1.68 4.14 0.73
C VAL A 25 1.23 2.90 1.50
N ILE A 26 1.31 2.93 2.84
CA ILE A 26 0.86 1.82 3.70
C ILE A 26 -0.64 1.54 3.48
N ALA A 27 -1.46 2.59 3.45
CA ALA A 27 -2.91 2.45 3.24
C ALA A 27 -3.22 1.86 1.85
N GLN A 28 -2.55 2.33 0.80
CA GLN A 28 -2.72 1.77 -0.55
C GLN A 28 -2.30 0.30 -0.63
N LYS A 29 -1.20 -0.08 0.04
CA LYS A 29 -0.74 -1.47 0.09
C LYS A 29 -1.76 -2.36 0.79
N ALA A 30 -2.24 -1.95 1.97
CA ALA A 30 -3.24 -2.70 2.73
C ALA A 30 -4.56 -2.90 1.95
N GLN A 31 -4.97 -1.90 1.16
CA GLN A 31 -6.14 -2.01 0.29
C GLN A 31 -5.93 -3.07 -0.81
N LEU A 32 -4.75 -3.13 -1.44
CA LEU A 32 -4.44 -4.15 -2.44
C LEU A 32 -4.35 -5.55 -1.84
N GLU A 33 -3.76 -5.68 -0.65
CA GLU A 33 -3.72 -6.95 0.08
C GLU A 33 -5.13 -7.47 0.42
N ALA A 34 -6.07 -6.57 0.77
CA ALA A 34 -7.47 -6.93 0.98
C ALA A 34 -8.13 -7.43 -0.31
N MET A 35 -7.92 -6.74 -1.44
CA MET A 35 -8.45 -7.17 -2.73
C MET A 35 -7.88 -8.52 -3.19
N ILE A 36 -6.60 -8.81 -2.91
CA ILE A 36 -6.02 -10.14 -3.19
C ILE A 36 -6.69 -11.22 -2.34
N ARG A 37 -6.92 -10.97 -1.05
CA ARG A 37 -7.63 -11.92 -0.18
C ARG A 37 -9.04 -12.22 -0.70
N GLU A 38 -9.79 -11.21 -1.12
CA GLU A 38 -11.11 -11.39 -1.74
C GLU A 38 -11.04 -12.23 -3.02
N ILE A 39 -10.02 -12.02 -3.87
CA ILE A 39 -9.81 -12.83 -5.07
C ILE A 39 -9.49 -14.28 -4.70
N ASP A 40 -8.63 -14.50 -3.70
CA ASP A 40 -8.27 -15.84 -3.24
C ASP A 40 -9.47 -16.61 -2.67
N ASP A 41 -10.31 -15.94 -1.90
CA ASP A 41 -11.55 -16.51 -1.39
C ASP A 41 -12.52 -16.85 -2.53
N ALA A 42 -12.66 -15.96 -3.53
CA ALA A 42 -13.49 -16.22 -4.71
C ALA A 42 -13.00 -17.41 -5.52
N LEU A 43 -11.70 -17.49 -5.82
CA LEU A 43 -11.09 -18.61 -6.53
C LEU A 43 -11.29 -19.93 -5.78
N LYS A 44 -11.09 -19.91 -4.46
CA LYS A 44 -11.27 -21.09 -3.59
C LYS A 44 -12.72 -21.56 -3.57
N GLU A 45 -13.70 -20.66 -3.60
CA GLU A 45 -15.11 -21.04 -3.64
C GLU A 45 -15.53 -21.55 -5.02
N MET A 46 -15.00 -20.95 -6.08
CA MET A 46 -15.20 -21.44 -7.45
C MET A 46 -14.67 -22.86 -7.59
N GLU A 47 -13.49 -23.18 -7.06
CA GLU A 47 -12.91 -24.54 -7.08
C GLU A 47 -13.85 -25.60 -6.47
N LYS A 48 -14.61 -25.27 -5.42
CA LYS A 48 -15.58 -26.19 -4.79
C LYS A 48 -16.88 -26.34 -5.58
N SER A 49 -17.22 -25.37 -6.43
CA SER A 49 -18.46 -25.37 -7.19
C SER A 49 -18.41 -26.40 -8.33
N GLN A 50 -19.47 -27.20 -8.42
CA GLN A 50 -19.71 -28.13 -9.53
C GLN A 50 -20.31 -27.44 -10.77
N SER A 51 -20.69 -26.16 -10.67
CA SER A 51 -21.19 -25.38 -11.80
C SER A 51 -20.05 -24.95 -12.72
N GLU A 52 -20.23 -25.13 -14.02
CA GLU A 52 -19.34 -24.56 -15.05
C GLU A 52 -19.62 -23.07 -15.32
N GLU A 53 -20.66 -22.52 -14.69
CA GLU A 53 -21.16 -21.17 -14.93
C GLU A 53 -21.15 -20.36 -13.64
N VAL A 54 -20.68 -19.11 -13.73
CA VAL A 54 -20.67 -18.14 -12.64
C VAL A 54 -21.22 -16.80 -13.11
N TYR A 55 -21.65 -15.96 -12.18
CA TYR A 55 -22.15 -14.63 -12.47
C TYR A 55 -21.16 -13.57 -11.99
N LYS A 56 -20.67 -12.75 -12.91
CA LYS A 56 -19.80 -11.62 -12.62
C LYS A 56 -20.63 -10.34 -12.50
N ALA A 57 -20.40 -9.57 -11.45
CA ALA A 57 -20.98 -8.23 -11.32
C ALA A 57 -20.27 -7.23 -12.24
N VAL A 58 -21.04 -6.50 -13.05
CA VAL A 58 -20.57 -5.42 -13.92
C VAL A 58 -21.49 -4.22 -13.72
N GLY A 59 -21.04 -3.23 -12.93
CA GLY A 59 -21.91 -2.12 -12.53
C GLY A 59 -23.11 -2.62 -11.73
N SER A 60 -24.32 -2.34 -12.21
CA SER A 60 -25.58 -2.76 -11.58
C SER A 60 -26.15 -4.08 -12.13
N ILE A 61 -25.44 -4.76 -13.04
CA ILE A 61 -25.91 -6.00 -13.67
C ILE A 61 -25.02 -7.19 -13.32
N LEU A 62 -25.59 -8.40 -13.43
CA LEU A 62 -24.87 -9.65 -13.35
C LEU A 62 -24.77 -10.26 -14.75
N VAL A 63 -23.56 -10.65 -15.14
CA VAL A 63 -23.28 -11.27 -16.44
C VAL A 63 -22.85 -12.70 -16.21
N LYS A 64 -23.55 -13.64 -16.85
CA LYS A 64 -23.20 -15.05 -16.87
C LYS A 64 -21.93 -15.26 -17.69
N VAL A 65 -20.94 -15.94 -17.12
CA VAL A 65 -19.67 -16.26 -17.76
C VAL A 65 -19.26 -17.69 -17.43
N ARG A 66 -18.36 -18.27 -18.24
CA ARG A 66 -17.79 -19.58 -17.92
C ARG A 66 -16.89 -19.46 -16.69
N LYS A 67 -16.94 -20.45 -15.82
CA LYS A 67 -16.11 -20.53 -14.61
C LYS A 67 -14.63 -20.36 -14.95
N GLU A 68 -14.14 -21.07 -15.96
CA GLU A 68 -12.74 -20.99 -16.42
C GLU A 68 -12.32 -19.58 -16.86
N GLU A 69 -13.22 -18.85 -17.54
CA GLU A 69 -12.96 -17.47 -17.98
C GLU A 69 -12.85 -16.53 -16.78
N ALA A 70 -13.76 -16.67 -15.81
CA ALA A 70 -13.73 -15.89 -14.58
C ALA A 70 -12.49 -16.21 -13.71
N GLU A 71 -12.08 -17.48 -13.63
CA GLU A 71 -10.85 -17.86 -12.91
C GLU A 71 -9.61 -17.23 -13.55
N LYS A 72 -9.53 -17.26 -14.88
CA LYS A 72 -8.43 -16.63 -15.61
C LYS A 72 -8.38 -15.12 -15.34
N GLU A 73 -9.50 -14.42 -15.45
CA GLU A 73 -9.60 -12.98 -15.19
C GLU A 73 -9.19 -12.62 -13.76
N LEU A 74 -9.65 -13.40 -12.77
CA LEU A 74 -9.29 -13.22 -11.36
C LEU A 74 -7.79 -13.44 -11.12
N ARG A 75 -7.18 -14.47 -11.74
CA ARG A 75 -5.74 -14.75 -11.62
C ARG A 75 -4.87 -13.66 -12.25
N GLU A 76 -5.22 -13.18 -13.45
CA GLU A 76 -4.52 -12.07 -14.10
C GLU A 76 -4.62 -10.78 -13.28
N ARG A 77 -5.80 -10.51 -12.69
CA ARG A 77 -6.00 -9.37 -11.80
C ARG A 77 -5.19 -9.49 -10.51
N LYS A 78 -5.11 -10.69 -9.93
CA LYS A 78 -4.27 -10.97 -8.76
C LYS A 78 -2.80 -10.69 -9.06
N GLU A 79 -2.27 -11.22 -10.17
CA GLU A 79 -0.87 -10.98 -10.59
C GLU A 79 -0.58 -9.47 -10.75
N THR A 80 -1.52 -8.73 -11.36
CA THR A 80 -1.42 -7.27 -11.48
C THR A 80 -1.32 -6.58 -10.12
N TYR A 81 -2.10 -7.02 -9.13
CA TYR A 81 -2.06 -6.47 -7.78
C TYR A 81 -0.78 -6.85 -7.04
N GLU A 82 -0.28 -8.07 -7.20
CA GLU A 82 0.99 -8.52 -6.60
C GLU A 82 2.18 -7.70 -7.11
N VAL A 83 2.24 -7.41 -8.41
CA VAL A 83 3.27 -6.54 -9.00
C VAL A 83 3.20 -5.13 -8.39
N ARG A 84 1.98 -4.60 -8.21
CA ARG A 84 1.79 -3.28 -7.61
C ARG A 84 2.18 -3.26 -6.13
N ILE A 85 1.85 -4.30 -5.37
CA ILE A 85 2.29 -4.45 -3.97
C ILE A 85 3.81 -4.43 -3.88
N LYS A 86 4.52 -5.22 -4.69
CA LYS A 86 6.00 -5.23 -4.72
C LYS A 86 6.59 -3.84 -4.98
N THR A 87 5.92 -3.04 -5.81
CA THR A 87 6.32 -1.65 -6.06
C THR A 87 6.10 -0.77 -4.84
N LEU A 88 4.95 -0.90 -4.17
CA LEU A 88 4.63 -0.16 -2.95
C LEU A 88 5.53 -0.55 -1.78
N GLU A 89 5.91 -1.82 -1.64
CA GLU A 89 6.86 -2.28 -0.62
C GLU A 89 8.21 -1.57 -0.76
N ARG A 90 8.75 -1.50 -1.98
CA ARG A 90 9.99 -0.76 -2.26
C ARG A 90 9.85 0.74 -1.99
N GLN A 91 8.67 1.33 -2.24
CA GLN A 91 8.41 2.73 -1.92
C GLN A 91 8.33 2.95 -0.40
N GLU A 92 7.67 2.04 0.31
CA GLU A 92 7.54 2.06 1.77
C GLU A 92 8.92 1.98 2.43
N GLU A 93 9.77 1.04 2.02
CA GLU A 93 11.14 0.87 2.52
C GLU A 93 11.95 2.16 2.39
N LYS A 94 12.00 2.74 1.18
CA LYS A 94 12.72 4.00 0.92
C LYS A 94 12.17 5.18 1.73
N LEU A 95 10.85 5.25 1.93
CA LEU A 95 10.23 6.29 2.74
C LEU A 95 10.59 6.12 4.22
N ARG A 96 10.60 4.88 4.74
CA ARG A 96 11.02 4.57 6.10
C ARG A 96 12.47 4.96 6.35
N GLU A 97 13.38 4.64 5.43
CA GLU A 97 14.78 5.05 5.49
C GLU A 97 14.90 6.58 5.57
N ARG A 98 14.26 7.31 4.67
CA ARG A 98 14.27 8.79 4.66
C ARG A 98 13.68 9.40 5.92
N VAL A 99 12.61 8.82 6.45
CA VAL A 99 12.02 9.24 7.74
C VAL A 99 13.04 9.07 8.85
N ALA A 100 13.69 7.90 8.94
CA ALA A 100 14.69 7.61 9.97
C ALA A 100 15.92 8.53 9.86
N GLU A 101 16.43 8.77 8.65
CA GLU A 101 17.54 9.71 8.40
C GLU A 101 17.18 11.14 8.82
N THR A 102 15.98 11.61 8.44
CA THR A 102 15.51 12.96 8.78
C THR A 102 15.30 13.10 10.28
N GLN A 103 14.74 12.08 10.94
CA GLN A 103 14.62 12.02 12.40
C GLN A 103 15.99 12.08 13.09
N LYS A 104 16.96 11.31 12.61
CA LYS A 104 18.33 11.31 13.16
C LYS A 104 19.01 12.67 13.00
N LYS A 105 18.86 13.31 11.84
CA LYS A 105 19.37 14.66 11.58
C LYS A 105 18.70 15.68 12.51
N LEU A 106 17.38 15.62 12.66
CA LEU A 106 16.64 16.48 13.58
C LEU A 106 17.12 16.30 15.02
N GLN A 107 17.30 15.07 15.48
CA GLN A 107 17.84 14.77 16.81
C GLN A 107 19.25 15.36 16.99
N SER A 108 20.15 15.22 16.00
CA SER A 108 21.51 15.79 16.11
C SER A 108 21.54 17.33 16.21
N MET A 109 20.54 18.02 15.66
CA MET A 109 20.43 19.48 15.74
C MET A 109 19.76 19.97 17.02
N LEU A 110 18.96 19.11 17.67
CA LEU A 110 18.27 19.38 18.92
C LEU A 110 19.06 18.90 20.15
N SER A 111 19.92 17.90 19.98
CA SER A 111 20.92 17.54 20.98
C SER A 111 21.77 18.78 21.24
N PRO A 112 21.89 19.23 22.50
CA PRO A 112 22.71 20.37 22.80
C PRO A 112 24.13 20.09 22.28
N GLN A 113 24.79 21.12 21.77
CA GLN A 113 26.24 21.25 21.93
C GLN A 113 26.50 21.27 23.44
N ALA A 114 26.39 20.12 24.09
CA ALA A 114 26.80 19.88 25.47
C ALA A 114 28.28 19.53 25.39
N GLY A 115 29.09 20.58 25.18
CA GLY A 115 30.53 20.52 24.94
C GLY A 115 30.94 21.65 24.02
#